data_AF-A0A7S4CSW2-F1
#
_entry.id   AF-A0A7S4CSW2-F1
#
_cell.length_a   1.000
_cell.length_b   1.000
_cell.length_c   1.000
_cell.angle_alpha   90.00
_cell.angle_beta   90.00
_cell.angle_gamma   90.00
#
_symmetry.space_group_name_H-M   'P 1'
#
loop_
_entity.id
_entity.type
_entity.pdbx_description
1 polymer ?
#
loop_
_entity_poly.entity_id
_entity_poly.type
_entity_poly.pdbx_seq_one_letter_code
_entity_poly.pdbx_strand_id
1 'polypeptide(L)'
;VQREIAYVSPLEGYPGFLEEAKYYMTQTKANKEQQQGMVKNILRTVCGPAVPPVYRTFMAPWPWSPFFTALFTPPFFKFLVGPNRWALRNDEALGGVYVERCRFLEETGCKGLCLNLCKIPTQEFFRETLGMDV
;
A
#
# COMPACT_ATOMS: atom_id res chain seq x y z
N VAL A 1 -13.53 -0.82 -3.36
CA VAL A 1 -13.21 -1.22 -1.97
C VAL A 1 -14.43 -1.83 -1.28
N GLN A 2 -15.43 -1.05 -0.87
CA GLN A 2 -16.58 -1.57 -0.11
C GLN A 2 -17.41 -2.65 -0.83
N ARG A 3 -17.44 -2.63 -2.18
CA ARG A 3 -18.04 -3.71 -2.99
C ARG A 3 -17.30 -5.04 -2.93
N GLU A 4 -16.01 -5.05 -2.60
CA GLU A 4 -15.18 -6.27 -2.56
C GLU A 4 -15.22 -6.96 -1.19
N ILE A 5 -15.44 -6.20 -0.11
CA ILE A 5 -15.44 -6.69 1.27
C ILE A 5 -16.84 -7.06 1.78
N ALA A 6 -17.91 -6.71 1.03
CA ALA A 6 -19.31 -6.93 1.38
C ALA A 6 -19.71 -6.46 2.80
N TYR A 7 -18.92 -5.56 3.37
CA TYR A 7 -19.10 -4.99 4.71
C TYR A 7 -18.73 -3.50 4.64
N VAL A 8 -19.51 -2.69 5.35
CA VAL A 8 -19.30 -1.24 5.45
C VAL A 8 -19.30 -0.90 6.93
N SER A 9 -18.22 -0.29 7.41
CA SER A 9 -18.14 0.18 8.78
C SER A 9 -19.08 1.38 9.00
N PRO A 10 -19.77 1.48 10.14
CA PRO A 10 -20.53 2.68 10.51
C PRO A 10 -19.63 3.85 10.94
N LEU A 11 -18.32 3.63 11.12
CA LEU A 11 -17.36 4.66 11.52
C LEU A 11 -16.85 5.43 10.30
N GLU A 12 -16.71 6.75 10.45
CA GLU A 12 -16.18 7.60 9.39
C GLU A 12 -14.65 7.69 9.41
N GLY A 13 -14.05 7.86 8.23
CA GLY A 13 -12.62 8.14 8.08
C GLY A 13 -11.71 6.95 8.38
N TYR A 14 -10.59 7.22 9.05
CA TYR A 14 -9.55 6.21 9.30
C TYR A 14 -10.01 5.04 10.21
N PRO A 15 -10.75 5.27 11.31
CA PRO A 15 -11.27 4.17 12.14
C PRO A 15 -12.16 3.20 11.38
N GLY A 16 -13.03 3.69 10.48
CA GLY A 16 -13.87 2.83 9.64
C GLY A 16 -13.07 1.98 8.67
N PHE A 17 -12.04 2.57 8.04
CA PHE A 17 -11.10 1.83 7.21
C PHE A 17 -10.39 0.71 8.00
N LEU A 18 -9.98 0.97 9.24
CA LEU A 18 -9.34 -0.04 10.08
C LEU A 18 -10.30 -1.18 10.45
N GLU A 19 -11.56 -0.86 10.74
CA GLU A 19 -12.57 -1.86 11.05
C GLU A 19 -12.88 -2.75 9.84
N GLU A 20 -13.06 -2.16 8.65
CA GLU A 20 -13.25 -2.89 7.40
C GLU A 20 -12.04 -3.80 7.08
N ALA A 21 -10.83 -3.28 7.25
CA ALA A 21 -9.59 -4.02 7.08
C ALA A 21 -9.49 -5.21 8.05
N LYS A 22 -9.80 -4.99 9.34
CA LYS A 22 -9.79 -6.05 10.36
C LYS A 22 -10.87 -7.09 10.08
N TYR A 23 -12.06 -6.66 9.71
CA TYR A 23 -13.18 -7.54 9.38
C TYR A 23 -12.80 -8.50 8.26
N TYR A 24 -12.32 -7.97 7.13
CA TYR A 24 -11.98 -8.81 5.99
C TYR A 24 -10.84 -9.81 6.28
N MET A 25 -9.86 -9.40 7.09
CA MET A 25 -8.68 -10.23 7.35
C MET A 25 -8.90 -11.28 8.45
N THR A 26 -9.92 -11.11 9.30
CA THR A 26 -10.18 -12.02 10.43
C THR A 26 -11.47 -12.82 10.29
N GLN A 27 -12.54 -12.26 9.73
CA GLN A 27 -13.86 -12.92 9.67
C GLN A 27 -14.03 -13.79 8.42
N THR A 28 -13.45 -13.40 7.28
CA THR A 28 -13.80 -13.99 5.98
C THR A 28 -13.24 -15.40 5.74
N LYS A 29 -12.50 -16.00 6.71
CA LYS A 29 -11.74 -17.26 6.55
C LYS A 29 -10.90 -17.35 5.27
N ALA A 30 -10.60 -16.21 4.65
CA ALA A 30 -9.89 -16.14 3.39
C ALA A 30 -8.44 -16.58 3.59
N ASN A 31 -7.93 -17.38 2.64
CA ASN A 31 -6.53 -17.76 2.64
C ASN A 31 -5.64 -16.53 2.42
N LYS A 32 -4.38 -16.61 2.84
CA LYS A 32 -3.41 -15.52 2.72
C LYS A 32 -3.32 -14.95 1.31
N GLU A 33 -3.37 -15.82 0.30
CA GLU A 33 -3.28 -15.44 -1.12
C GLU A 33 -4.51 -14.65 -1.56
N GLN A 34 -5.70 -15.04 -1.07
CA GLN A 34 -6.94 -14.32 -1.35
C GLN A 34 -6.94 -12.95 -0.68
N GLN A 35 -6.44 -12.87 0.55
CA GLN A 35 -6.28 -11.63 1.29
C GLN A 35 -5.38 -10.63 0.57
N GLN A 36 -4.19 -11.09 0.16
CA GLN A 36 -3.23 -10.26 -0.58
C GLN A 36 -3.76 -9.90 -1.98
N GLY A 37 -4.43 -10.83 -2.65
CA GLY A 37 -5.04 -10.63 -3.97
C GLY A 37 -6.11 -9.54 -3.96
N MET A 38 -6.95 -9.51 -2.92
CA MET A 38 -7.94 -8.44 -2.75
C MET A 38 -7.27 -7.08 -2.63
N VAL A 39 -6.21 -6.94 -1.81
CA VAL A 39 -5.49 -5.66 -1.69
C VAL A 39 -4.90 -5.24 -3.03
N LYS A 40 -4.29 -6.17 -3.79
CA LYS A 40 -3.78 -5.87 -5.13
C LYS A 40 -4.89 -5.37 -6.06
N ASN A 41 -6.09 -5.93 -5.99
CA ASN A 41 -7.24 -5.50 -6.80
C ASN A 41 -7.75 -4.12 -6.38
N ILE A 42 -7.78 -3.83 -5.08
CA ILE A 42 -8.05 -2.48 -4.58
C ILE A 42 -7.02 -1.49 -5.12
N LEU A 43 -5.73 -1.80 -5.03
CA LEU A 43 -4.66 -0.94 -5.54
C LEU A 43 -4.80 -0.67 -7.04
N ARG A 44 -5.10 -1.71 -7.84
CA ARG A 44 -5.40 -1.56 -9.28
C ARG A 44 -6.61 -0.67 -9.53
N THR A 45 -7.67 -0.84 -8.75
CA THR A 45 -8.90 -0.05 -8.89
C THR A 45 -8.67 1.42 -8.52
N VAL A 46 -7.91 1.68 -7.45
CA VAL A 46 -7.56 3.03 -7.00
C VAL A 46 -6.65 3.74 -8.01
N CYS A 47 -5.67 3.03 -8.58
CA CYS A 47 -4.82 3.58 -9.63
C CYS A 47 -5.56 3.72 -10.97
N GLY A 48 -6.66 3.00 -11.18
CA GLY A 48 -7.38 2.96 -12.45
C GLY A 48 -6.66 2.15 -13.54
N PRO A 49 -7.32 1.91 -14.69
CA PRO A 49 -6.80 1.00 -15.72
C PRO A 49 -5.60 1.56 -16.50
N ALA A 50 -5.47 2.89 -16.60
CA ALA A 50 -4.46 3.54 -17.42
C ALA A 50 -3.15 3.82 -16.68
N VAL A 51 -3.20 4.12 -15.37
CA VAL A 51 -2.01 4.56 -14.62
C VAL A 51 -0.95 3.46 -14.53
N PRO A 52 -1.25 2.20 -14.20
CA PRO A 52 -0.21 1.18 -14.11
C PRO A 52 0.60 0.93 -15.40
N PRO A 53 -0.03 0.72 -16.59
CA PRO A 53 0.74 0.53 -17.81
C PRO A 53 1.50 1.80 -18.22
N VAL A 54 0.90 2.99 -18.05
CA VAL A 54 1.58 4.25 -18.33
C VAL A 54 2.80 4.42 -17.43
N TYR A 55 2.64 4.16 -16.13
CA TYR A 55 3.73 4.26 -15.16
C TYR A 55 4.86 3.27 -15.49
N ARG A 56 4.52 2.02 -15.80
CA ARG A 56 5.49 0.99 -16.15
C ARG A 56 6.25 1.31 -17.43
N THR A 57 5.59 1.87 -18.44
CA THR A 57 6.22 2.16 -19.74
C THR A 57 6.97 3.49 -19.75
N PHE A 58 6.42 4.52 -19.10
CA PHE A 58 6.97 5.88 -19.19
C PHE A 58 7.78 6.30 -17.98
N MET A 59 7.51 5.79 -16.77
CA MET A 59 8.21 6.22 -15.54
C MET A 59 9.25 5.20 -15.10
N ALA A 60 8.92 3.91 -15.03
CA ALA A 60 9.81 2.87 -14.50
C ALA A 60 11.19 2.75 -15.19
N PRO A 61 11.35 2.96 -16.52
CA PRO A 61 12.66 2.86 -17.17
C PRO A 61 13.64 3.97 -16.79
N TRP A 62 13.17 5.04 -16.16
CA TRP A 62 13.97 6.22 -15.91
C TRP A 62 14.66 6.17 -14.54
N PRO A 63 15.97 6.47 -14.45
CA PRO A 63 16.73 6.41 -13.19
C PRO A 63 16.18 7.31 -12.06
N TRP A 64 15.46 8.39 -12.40
CA TRP A 64 14.92 9.37 -11.45
C TRP A 64 13.51 9.03 -10.94
N SER A 65 12.85 8.01 -11.49
CA SER A 65 11.48 7.64 -11.14
C SER A 65 11.29 7.22 -9.67
N PRO A 66 12.20 6.40 -9.07
CA PRO A 66 12.12 6.09 -7.64
C PRO A 66 12.26 7.35 -6.77
N PHE A 67 13.14 8.27 -7.16
CA PHE A 67 13.33 9.55 -6.47
C PHE A 67 12.07 10.41 -6.50
N PHE A 68 11.45 10.57 -7.68
CA PHE A 68 10.20 11.33 -7.82
C PHE A 68 9.06 10.70 -7.01
N THR A 69 8.94 9.37 -7.05
CA THR A 69 7.94 8.66 -6.26
C THR A 69 8.15 8.87 -4.78
N ALA A 70 9.38 8.78 -4.29
CA ALA A 70 9.72 9.03 -2.89
C ALA A 70 9.53 10.50 -2.49
N LEU A 71 9.62 11.44 -3.42
CA LEU A 71 9.36 12.86 -3.16
C LEU A 71 7.86 13.12 -2.92
N PHE A 72 6.99 12.49 -3.73
CA PHE A 72 5.54 12.65 -3.62
C PHE A 72 4.88 11.71 -2.62
N THR A 73 5.49 10.57 -2.31
CA THR A 73 4.92 9.59 -1.37
C THR A 73 4.61 10.19 0.02
N PRO A 74 5.49 10.97 0.67
CA PRO A 74 5.26 11.51 2.00
C PRO A 74 3.94 12.26 2.19
N PRO A 75 3.57 13.28 1.38
CA PRO A 75 2.31 14.00 1.59
C PRO A 75 1.07 13.11 1.41
N PHE A 76 1.08 12.16 0.46
CA PHE A 76 -0.08 11.29 0.22
C PHE A 76 -0.19 10.15 1.24
N PHE A 77 0.94 9.55 1.63
CA PHE A 77 0.96 8.38 2.52
C PHE A 77 1.07 8.74 4.01
N LYS A 78 1.32 10.00 4.36
CA LYS A 78 1.33 10.45 5.77
C LYS A 78 0.01 10.18 6.48
N PHE A 79 -1.13 10.29 5.78
CA PHE A 79 -2.44 9.95 6.35
C PHE A 79 -2.57 8.46 6.69
N LEU A 80 -2.08 7.58 5.79
CA LEU A 80 -2.22 6.14 5.87
C LEU A 80 -1.22 5.49 6.84
N VAL A 81 0.05 5.85 6.70
CA VAL A 81 1.17 5.18 7.35
C VAL A 81 1.78 6.02 8.46
N GLY A 82 1.49 7.32 8.54
CA GLY A 82 2.03 8.21 9.59
C GLY A 82 3.34 8.91 9.18
N PRO A 83 4.11 9.43 10.15
CA PRO A 83 5.33 10.19 9.88
C PRO A 83 6.35 9.34 9.12
N ASN A 84 6.86 9.91 8.04
CA ASN A 84 7.82 9.28 7.17
C ASN A 84 8.83 10.32 6.66
N ARG A 85 10.05 9.88 6.38
CA ARG A 85 11.18 10.69 5.92
C ARG A 85 11.82 10.06 4.69
N TRP A 86 12.51 10.86 3.90
CA TRP A 86 13.31 10.34 2.80
C TRP A 86 14.49 9.53 3.33
N ALA A 87 14.79 8.44 2.66
CA ALA A 87 15.89 7.54 2.99
C ALA A 87 16.54 7.01 1.71
N LEU A 88 17.67 6.35 1.86
CA LEU A 88 18.28 5.58 0.79
C LEU A 88 17.53 4.26 0.63
N ARG A 89 17.47 3.77 -0.61
CA ARG A 89 17.02 2.42 -0.95
C ARG A 89 18.10 1.40 -0.56
N ASN A 90 17.78 0.11 -0.71
CA ASN A 90 18.70 -0.99 -0.44
C ASN A 90 19.96 -0.98 -1.33
N ASP A 91 19.91 -0.28 -2.46
CA ASP A 91 20.98 -0.09 -3.45
C ASP A 91 21.79 1.20 -3.22
N GLU A 92 21.62 1.85 -2.05
CA GLU A 92 22.21 3.15 -1.69
C GLU A 92 21.78 4.33 -2.60
N ALA A 93 20.82 4.12 -3.51
CA ALA A 93 20.29 5.19 -4.35
C ALA A 93 19.23 6.02 -3.63
N LEU A 94 19.08 7.27 -4.07
CA LEU A 94 17.99 8.15 -3.65
C LEU A 94 16.64 7.60 -4.15
N GLY A 95 15.59 7.76 -3.35
CA GLY A 95 14.25 7.25 -3.70
C GLY A 95 13.68 6.24 -2.70
N GLY A 96 14.25 6.16 -1.50
CA GLY A 96 13.67 5.41 -0.39
C GLY A 96 12.78 6.29 0.48
N VAL A 97 11.81 5.68 1.13
CA VAL A 97 10.99 6.31 2.18
C VAL A 97 11.08 5.45 3.42
N TYR A 98 11.50 6.07 4.53
CA TYR A 98 11.54 5.44 5.84
C TYR A 98 10.34 5.91 6.67
N VAL A 99 9.49 4.95 7.02
CA VAL A 99 8.37 5.17 7.94
C VAL A 99 8.89 5.06 9.36
N GLU A 100 8.90 6.17 10.10
CA GLU A 100 9.37 6.20 11.48
C GLU A 100 8.39 5.51 12.42
N ARG A 101 7.10 5.77 12.20
CA ARG A 101 6.02 5.29 13.06
C ARG A 101 4.80 4.95 12.22
N CYS A 102 4.52 3.65 12.09
CA CYS A 102 3.43 3.16 11.26
C CYS A 102 2.07 3.29 11.98
N ARG A 103 1.29 4.31 11.65
CA ARG A 103 -0.05 4.55 12.23
C ARG A 103 -0.94 3.30 12.15
N PHE A 104 -0.92 2.60 11.01
CA PHE A 104 -1.73 1.39 10.82
C PHE A 104 -1.34 0.26 11.79
N LEU A 105 -0.05 0.05 12.00
CA LEU A 105 0.43 -0.99 12.92
C LEU A 105 0.06 -0.66 14.37
N GLU A 106 0.14 0.61 14.75
CA GLU A 106 -0.16 1.05 16.11
C GLU A 106 -1.64 0.92 16.46
N GLU A 107 -2.51 1.35 15.57
CA GLU A 107 -3.97 1.32 15.78
C GLU A 107 -4.55 -0.10 15.66
N THR A 108 -3.89 -0.96 14.87
CA THR A 108 -4.32 -2.35 14.72
C THR A 108 -3.73 -3.29 15.76
N GLY A 109 -2.55 -2.97 16.30
CA GLY A 109 -1.83 -3.80 17.27
C GLY A 109 -1.42 -5.18 16.72
N CYS A 110 -1.57 -5.43 15.41
CA CYS A 110 -1.39 -6.76 14.82
C CYS A 110 -0.38 -6.72 13.67
N LYS A 111 0.81 -7.25 13.93
CA LYS A 111 1.88 -7.36 12.92
C LYS A 111 1.45 -8.18 11.70
N GLY A 112 0.67 -9.24 11.91
CA GLY A 112 0.15 -10.09 10.82
C GLY A 112 -0.73 -9.32 9.86
N LEU A 113 -1.56 -8.41 10.36
CA LEU A 113 -2.41 -7.55 9.55
C LEU A 113 -1.57 -6.56 8.73
N CYS A 114 -0.61 -5.88 9.37
CA CYS A 114 0.29 -4.96 8.67
C CYS A 114 1.09 -5.64 7.54
N LEU A 115 1.57 -6.87 7.77
CA LEU A 115 2.37 -7.59 6.77
C LEU A 115 1.53 -8.08 5.59
N ASN A 116 0.39 -8.73 5.86
CA ASN A 116 -0.40 -9.38 4.82
C ASN A 116 -1.39 -8.43 4.13
N LEU A 117 -1.81 -7.34 4.77
CA LEU A 117 -2.69 -6.35 4.15
C LEU A 117 -1.92 -5.19 3.52
N CYS A 118 -0.87 -4.69 4.16
CA CYS A 118 -0.19 -3.48 3.68
C CYS A 118 1.14 -3.82 3.01
N LYS A 119 2.09 -4.41 3.74
CA LYS A 119 3.50 -4.46 3.30
C LYS A 119 3.73 -5.33 2.06
N ILE A 120 3.45 -6.63 2.18
CA ILE A 120 3.71 -7.62 1.14
C ILE A 120 2.93 -7.32 -0.16
N PRO A 121 1.60 -7.16 -0.14
CA PRO A 121 0.85 -6.94 -1.38
C PRO A 121 1.22 -5.63 -2.07
N THR A 122 1.60 -4.59 -1.31
CA THR A 122 2.07 -3.33 -1.87
C THR A 122 3.43 -3.51 -2.56
N GLN A 123 4.41 -4.14 -1.89
CA GLN A 123 5.71 -4.42 -2.50
C GLN A 123 5.58 -5.22 -3.81
N GLU A 124 4.73 -6.25 -3.82
CA GLU A 124 4.45 -7.03 -5.01
C GLU A 124 3.75 -6.20 -6.09
N PHE A 125 2.80 -5.33 -5.73
CA PHE A 125 2.15 -4.43 -6.68
C PHE A 125 3.17 -3.47 -7.34
N PHE A 126 4.06 -2.87 -6.56
CA PHE A 126 5.12 -2.00 -7.08
C PHE A 126 6.04 -2.76 -8.05
N ARG A 127 6.46 -3.98 -7.70
CA ARG A 127 7.34 -4.81 -8.53
C ARG A 127 6.64 -5.31 -9.81
N GLU A 128 5.51 -5.97 -9.66
CA GLU A 128 4.82 -6.68 -10.75
C GLU A 128 4.05 -5.70 -11.65
N THR A 129 3.35 -4.74 -11.05
CA THR A 129 2.40 -3.88 -11.76
C THR A 129 3.04 -2.56 -12.19
N LEU A 130 3.81 -1.91 -11.33
CA LEU A 130 4.47 -0.63 -11.64
C LEU A 130 5.89 -0.78 -12.20
N GLY A 131 6.52 -1.95 -12.05
CA GLY A 131 7.88 -2.21 -12.57
C GLY A 131 9.00 -1.57 -11.75
N MET A 132 8.76 -1.26 -10.48
CA MET A 132 9.75 -0.71 -9.56
C MET A 132 10.16 -1.77 -8.53
N ASP A 133 11.45 -2.04 -8.39
CA ASP A 133 11.93 -2.90 -7.32
C ASP A 133 12.15 -2.04 -6.06
N VAL A 134 11.36 -2.27 -5.02
CA VAL A 134 11.30 -1.49 -3.77
C VAL A 134 11.42 -2.36 -2.53
#